data_AF-B7P9P0-F1
#
_entry.id   AF-B7P9P0-F1
#
_cell.length_a   1.000
_cell.length_b   1.000
_cell.length_c   1.000
_cell.angle_alpha   90.00
_cell.angle_beta   90.00
_cell.angle_gamma   90.00
#
_symmetry.space_group_name_H-M   'P 1'
#
loop_
_entity.id
_entity.type
_entity.pdbx_description
1 polymer ?
#
loop_
_entity_poly.entity_id
_entity_poly.type
_entity_poly.pdbx_seq_one_letter_code
_entity_poly.pdbx_strand_id
1 'polypeptide(L)'
;SCNSAICLQDAAYLSNLLSWEVDPCEDFYKYVCGRWTNAVPALGADKTASSDDDYVGNLESTIHGLLQNRSEKSGLIRPLQSLFDQCVNVSRIEVAGWGPLLE
;
A
#
# COMPACT_ATOMS: atom_id res chain seq x y z
N SER A 1 -15.89 1.18 -28.98
CA SER A 1 -15.99 0.82 -27.55
C SER A 1 -15.10 -0.38 -27.28
N CYS A 2 -14.56 -0.50 -26.07
CA CYS A 2 -13.77 -1.65 -25.63
C CYS A 2 -14.56 -2.48 -24.62
N ASN A 3 -14.60 -3.80 -24.78
CA ASN A 3 -15.38 -4.72 -23.93
C ASN A 3 -14.52 -5.85 -23.34
N SER A 4 -13.19 -5.72 -23.33
CA SER A 4 -12.34 -6.69 -22.63
C SER A 4 -12.56 -6.59 -21.12
N ALA A 5 -12.25 -7.65 -20.37
CA ALA A 5 -12.36 -7.64 -18.91
C ALA A 5 -11.57 -6.47 -18.28
N ILE A 6 -10.36 -6.21 -18.78
CA ILE A 6 -9.51 -5.09 -18.35
C ILE A 6 -10.19 -3.75 -18.60
N CYS A 7 -10.74 -3.53 -19.80
CA CYS A 7 -11.45 -2.28 -20.11
C CYS A 7 -12.66 -2.06 -19.19
N LEU A 8 -13.43 -3.11 -18.88
CA LEU A 8 -14.57 -3.00 -17.98
C LEU A 8 -14.14 -2.71 -16.53
N GLN A 9 -13.05 -3.33 -16.08
CA GLN A 9 -12.47 -3.10 -14.76
C GLN A 9 -11.95 -1.66 -14.62
N ASP A 10 -11.19 -1.18 -15.61
CA ASP A 10 -10.63 0.18 -15.59
C ASP A 10 -11.74 1.24 -15.68
N ALA A 11 -12.76 1.00 -16.53
CA ALA A 11 -13.91 1.91 -16.62
C ALA A 11 -14.68 2.00 -15.28
N ALA A 12 -14.86 0.87 -14.59
CA ALA A 12 -15.48 0.84 -13.27
C ALA A 12 -14.63 1.57 -12.22
N TYR A 13 -13.31 1.34 -12.22
CA TYR A 13 -12.37 2.03 -11.33
C TYR A 13 -12.44 3.55 -11.51
N LEU A 14 -12.29 4.05 -12.75
CA LEU A 14 -12.37 5.48 -13.03
C LEU A 14 -13.73 6.06 -12.63
N SER A 15 -14.83 5.37 -12.97
CA SER A 15 -16.19 5.85 -12.64
C SER A 15 -16.43 6.03 -11.14
N ASN A 16 -15.75 5.26 -10.29
CA ASN A 16 -15.83 5.38 -8.84
C ASN A 16 -15.03 6.57 -8.28
N LEU A 17 -14.01 7.05 -8.99
CA LEU A 17 -13.20 8.21 -8.61
C LEU A 17 -13.85 9.54 -9.03
N LEU A 18 -14.48 9.55 -10.22
CA LEU A 18 -14.99 10.75 -10.85
C LEU A 18 -16.20 11.35 -10.11
N SER A 19 -16.10 12.65 -9.79
CA SER A 19 -17.17 13.49 -9.25
C SER A 19 -17.91 14.18 -10.41
N TRP A 20 -18.84 13.47 -11.05
CA TRP A 20 -19.59 13.95 -12.24
C TRP A 20 -20.39 15.25 -12.03
N GLU A 21 -20.63 15.63 -10.78
CA GLU A 21 -21.26 16.87 -10.37
C GLU A 21 -20.36 18.12 -10.45
N VAL A 22 -19.05 17.94 -10.70
CA VAL A 22 -18.06 19.03 -10.83
C VAL A 22 -17.76 19.29 -12.30
N ASP A 23 -17.72 20.54 -12.73
CA ASP A 23 -17.26 20.88 -14.08
C ASP A 23 -15.74 20.71 -14.17
N PRO A 24 -15.21 19.81 -15.03
CA PRO A 24 -13.78 19.61 -15.19
C PRO A 24 -13.04 20.85 -15.73
N CYS A 25 -13.73 21.78 -16.39
CA CYS A 25 -13.14 23.04 -16.85
C CYS A 25 -12.92 24.04 -15.72
N GLU A 26 -13.65 23.90 -14.61
CA GLU A 26 -13.55 24.77 -13.42
C GLU A 26 -12.62 24.18 -12.37
N ASP A 27 -12.75 22.88 -12.06
CA ASP A 27 -11.90 22.19 -11.08
C ASP A 27 -11.66 20.72 -11.47
N PHE A 28 -10.68 20.53 -12.35
CA PHE A 28 -10.30 19.19 -12.81
C PHE A 28 -9.83 18.27 -11.67
N TYR A 29 -9.17 18.82 -10.65
CA TYR A 29 -8.69 18.02 -9.53
C TYR A 29 -9.85 17.42 -8.74
N LYS A 30 -10.85 18.24 -8.38
CA LYS A 30 -12.02 17.76 -7.65
C LYS A 30 -12.91 16.85 -8.52
N TYR A 31 -13.00 17.13 -9.81
CA TYR A 31 -13.67 16.24 -10.76
C TYR A 31 -13.03 14.85 -10.76
N VAL A 32 -11.69 14.75 -10.81
CA VAL A 32 -11.00 13.44 -10.89
C VAL A 32 -10.83 12.75 -9.54
N CYS A 33 -10.48 13.49 -8.49
CA CYS A 33 -10.04 12.94 -7.20
C CYS A 33 -11.05 13.15 -6.06
N GLY A 34 -12.12 13.94 -6.28
CA GLY A 34 -13.01 14.38 -5.21
C GLY A 34 -13.77 13.26 -4.49
N ARG A 35 -13.95 12.09 -5.10
CA ARG A 35 -14.52 10.91 -4.42
C ARG A 35 -13.46 10.04 -3.77
N TRP A 36 -12.22 10.05 -4.27
CA TRP A 36 -11.11 9.30 -3.68
C TRP A 36 -10.81 9.81 -2.27
N THR A 37 -10.82 11.13 -2.05
CA THR A 37 -10.61 11.72 -0.72
C THR A 37 -11.65 11.30 0.32
N ASN A 38 -12.87 10.91 -0.09
CA ASN A 38 -13.88 10.37 0.83
C ASN A 38 -13.61 8.92 1.23
N ALA A 39 -12.83 8.18 0.42
CA ALA A 39 -12.47 6.79 0.66
C ALA A 39 -11.19 6.64 1.49
N VAL A 40 -10.34 7.66 1.51
CA VAL A 40 -9.13 7.68 2.33
C VAL A 40 -9.50 7.95 3.80
N PRO A 41 -9.11 7.07 4.75
CA PRO A 41 -9.29 7.35 6.17
C PRO A 41 -8.65 8.70 6.53
N ALA A 42 -9.31 9.52 7.33
CA ALA A 42 -8.72 10.77 7.81
C ALA A 42 -7.38 10.47 8.50
N LEU A 43 -6.28 10.73 7.78
CA LEU A 43 -4.95 10.61 8.35
C LEU A 43 -4.77 11.78 9.32
N GLY A 44 -4.03 11.54 10.43
CA GLY A 44 -3.73 12.61 11.39
C GLY A 44 -3.13 13.83 10.69
N ALA A 45 -3.27 15.01 11.29
CA ALA A 45 -3.01 16.32 10.64
C ALA A 45 -1.64 16.46 9.94
N ASP A 46 -0.65 15.64 10.30
CA ASP A 46 0.71 15.66 9.75
C ASP A 46 0.94 14.63 8.63
N LYS A 47 -0.10 13.93 8.17
CA LYS A 47 0.00 12.85 7.20
C LYS A 47 -0.77 13.19 5.92
N THR A 48 -0.10 13.05 4.79
CA THR A 48 -0.70 13.09 3.46
C THR A 48 -0.99 11.67 2.98
N ALA A 49 -2.05 11.50 2.19
CA ALA A 49 -2.30 10.30 1.43
C ALA A 49 -2.28 10.64 -0.06
N SER A 50 -1.84 9.69 -0.86
CA SER A 50 -1.85 9.71 -2.32
C SER A 50 -2.18 8.31 -2.86
N SER A 51 -2.48 8.23 -4.15
CA SER A 51 -2.60 6.93 -4.83
C SER A 51 -1.30 6.12 -4.75
N ASP A 52 -0.15 6.79 -4.64
CA ASP A 52 1.14 6.11 -4.51
C ASP A 52 1.22 5.35 -3.18
N ASP A 53 0.63 5.87 -2.12
CA ASP A 53 0.55 5.18 -0.83
C ASP A 53 -0.30 3.90 -0.93
N ASP A 54 -1.40 3.93 -1.71
CA ASP A 54 -2.21 2.72 -1.98
C ASP A 54 -1.38 1.67 -2.75
N TYR A 55 -0.59 2.08 -3.74
CA TYR A 55 0.28 1.17 -4.50
C TYR A 55 1.41 0.60 -3.63
N VAL A 56 2.07 1.44 -2.84
CA VAL A 56 3.12 1.03 -1.91
C VAL A 56 2.57 0.07 -0.87
N GLY A 57 1.40 0.35 -0.27
CA GLY A 57 0.76 -0.55 0.69
C GLY A 57 0.44 -1.94 0.11
N ASN A 58 -0.05 -1.98 -1.14
CA ASN A 58 -0.29 -3.25 -1.83
C ASN A 58 1.02 -4.02 -2.12
N LEU A 59 2.07 -3.31 -2.50
CA LEU A 59 3.40 -3.89 -2.72
C LEU A 59 3.97 -4.44 -1.40
N GLU A 60 3.93 -3.65 -0.33
CA GLU A 60 4.38 -4.06 1.01
C GLU A 60 3.64 -5.29 1.51
N SER A 61 2.30 -5.34 1.35
CA SER A 61 1.49 -6.52 1.66
C SER A 61 1.92 -7.76 0.87
N THR A 62 2.20 -7.58 -0.42
CA THR A 62 2.70 -8.66 -1.29
C THR A 62 4.06 -9.16 -0.82
N ILE A 63 5.02 -8.26 -0.57
CA ILE A 63 6.36 -8.59 -0.06
C ILE A 63 6.25 -9.29 1.29
N HIS A 64 5.43 -8.78 2.20
CA HIS A 64 5.17 -9.37 3.51
C HIS A 64 4.65 -10.80 3.36
N GLY A 65 3.68 -11.06 2.49
CA GLY A 65 3.17 -12.41 2.20
C GLY A 65 4.25 -13.34 1.65
N LEU A 66 5.11 -12.86 0.73
CA LEU A 66 6.23 -13.64 0.19
C LEU A 66 7.28 -13.97 1.27
N LEU A 67 7.59 -13.01 2.13
CA LEU A 67 8.55 -13.19 3.23
C LEU A 67 7.99 -14.05 4.36
N GLN A 68 6.67 -14.12 4.55
CA GLN A 68 6.02 -15.05 5.47
C GLN A 68 5.90 -16.47 4.90
N ASN A 69 5.82 -16.61 3.57
CA ASN A 69 5.64 -17.91 2.94
C ASN A 69 6.92 -18.76 2.99
N ARG A 70 6.94 -19.78 3.86
CA ARG A 70 8.06 -20.72 4.02
C ARG A 70 8.12 -21.82 2.95
N SER A 71 7.14 -21.90 2.04
CA SER A 71 7.20 -22.87 0.94
C SER A 71 8.22 -22.48 -0.13
N GLU A 72 8.62 -21.21 -0.18
CA GLU A 72 9.58 -20.68 -1.15
C GLU A 72 11.01 -21.12 -0.78
N LYS A 73 11.65 -21.91 -1.65
CA LYS A 73 12.92 -22.59 -1.34
C LYS A 73 14.15 -21.94 -1.97
N SER A 74 13.98 -20.85 -2.71
CA SER A 74 15.10 -20.13 -3.32
C SER A 74 16.18 -19.79 -2.27
N GLY A 75 17.44 -20.07 -2.60
CA GLY A 75 18.57 -19.81 -1.71
C GLY A 75 18.74 -18.33 -1.36
N LEU A 76 18.29 -17.43 -2.25
CA LEU A 76 18.35 -15.97 -2.05
C LEU A 76 17.25 -15.44 -1.14
N ILE A 77 16.12 -16.14 -1.05
CA ILE A 77 14.97 -15.70 -0.26
C ILE A 77 15.14 -16.02 1.22
N ARG A 78 15.83 -17.12 1.56
CA ARG A 78 16.02 -17.53 2.97
C ARG A 78 16.73 -16.47 3.84
N PRO A 79 17.81 -15.81 3.40
CA PRO A 79 18.41 -14.71 4.17
C PRO A 79 17.44 -13.54 4.39
N LEU A 80 16.63 -13.20 3.38
CA LEU A 80 15.63 -12.13 3.49
C LEU A 80 14.52 -12.48 4.48
N GLN A 81 14.04 -13.73 4.46
CA GLN A 81 13.07 -14.23 5.44
C GLN A 81 13.64 -14.22 6.87
N SER A 82 14.90 -14.63 7.03
CA SER A 82 15.59 -14.60 8.33
C SER A 82 15.75 -13.17 8.86
N LEU A 83 16.11 -12.22 7.99
CA LEU A 83 16.19 -10.80 8.36
C LEU A 83 14.81 -10.25 8.74
N PHE A 84 13.79 -10.57 7.95
CA PHE A 84 12.41 -10.19 8.23
C PHE A 84 11.95 -10.69 9.61
N ASP A 85 12.20 -11.96 9.93
CA ASP A 85 11.83 -12.56 11.23
C ASP A 85 12.49 -11.87 12.43
N GLN A 86 13.71 -11.37 12.25
CA GLN A 86 14.40 -10.60 13.29
C GLN A 86 13.78 -9.22 13.49
N CYS A 87 13.28 -8.61 12.41
CA CYS A 87 12.63 -7.29 12.46
C CYS A 87 11.22 -7.34 13.07
N VAL A 88 10.40 -8.34 12.69
CA VAL A 88 8.98 -8.38 13.11
C VAL A 88 8.76 -9.00 14.49
N ASN A 89 9.77 -9.67 15.06
CA ASN A 89 9.68 -10.25 16.40
C ASN A 89 9.97 -9.21 17.49
N VAL A 90 8.98 -8.37 17.77
CA VAL A 90 9.06 -7.29 18.76
C VAL A 90 9.47 -7.81 20.15
N SER A 91 8.96 -8.96 20.58
CA SER A 91 9.31 -9.53 21.89
C SER A 91 10.81 -9.82 22.02
N ARG A 92 11.47 -10.29 20.95
CA ARG A 92 12.93 -10.49 20.96
C ARG A 92 13.68 -9.17 21.07
N ILE A 93 13.22 -8.13 20.38
CA ILE A 93 13.81 -6.79 20.42
C ILE A 93 13.69 -6.21 21.84
N GLU A 94 12.51 -6.32 22.45
CA GLU A 94 12.25 -5.85 23.81
C GLU A 94 13.11 -6.56 24.86
N VAL A 95 13.30 -7.87 24.73
CA VAL A 95 14.17 -8.65 25.63
C VAL A 95 15.64 -8.24 25.50
N ALA A 96 16.11 -7.91 24.29
CA ALA A 96 17.48 -7.45 24.08
C ALA A 96 17.72 -6.04 24.66
N GLY A 97 16.68 -5.22 24.75
CA GLY A 97 16.75 -3.86 25.28
C GLY A 97 17.81 -3.01 24.59
N TRP A 98 18.58 -2.25 25.36
CA TRP A 98 19.66 -1.40 24.84
C TRP A 98 20.98 -2.14 24.62
N GLY A 99 21.08 -3.43 24.97
CA GLY A 99 22.32 -4.21 24.90
C GLY A 99 23.08 -4.06 23.57
N PRO A 100 22.43 -4.29 22.40
CA PRO A 100 23.08 -4.17 21.09
C PRO A 100 23.65 -2.79 20.73
N LEU A 101 23.28 -1.72 21.46
CA LEU A 101 23.76 -0.36 21.23
C LEU A 101 24.88 0.05 22.19
N LEU A 102 25.15 -0.75 23.22
CA LEU A 102 26.10 -0.44 24.30
C LEU A 102 27.41 -1.24 24.19
N GLU A 103 27.49 -2.20 23.26
CA GLU A 103 28.70 -2.96 22.92
C GLU A 103 29.57 -2.24 21.88
#